data_AF-A0A2J4ZDR0-F1
#
_entry.id   AF-A0A2J4ZDR0-F1
#
_cell.length_a   1.000
_cell.length_b   1.000
_cell.length_c   1.000
_cell.angle_alpha   90.00
_cell.angle_beta   90.00
_cell.angle_gamma   90.00
#
_symmetry.space_group_name_H-M   'P 1'
#
loop_
_entity.id
_entity.type
_entity.pdbx_description
1 polymer ?
#
loop_
_entity_poly.entity_id
_entity_poly.type
_entity_poly.pdbx_seq_one_letter_code
_entity_poly.pdbx_strand_id
1 'polypeptide(L)'
;VKGLTYLHPDLPENIRGTYKALGHPVMIDYFRMLGITALELMPVAQFASEPRLQRMGLSNYWGYNPLAIFALDTRYASAPEQALNEFRDAVKALHAAGIEVILDVVLNHSAEIDLEGPTFSLRGIDNRSYYWIREDGDYHNWTGCGNTLNLSHPGVVEYARQCLRFWVDECHVDGFRFDLASVMGRTPAFRQDAPLFEAIRNDPRLAEVKLIAEPWDIGPGGYQVGNFPPLFAEWNDHFRDTARRFWLQQNVSLGDFAQRFAASSDVFQRNGRAPSAAVNLVTAHDGFTLRDCVCFNQKHNEANGEENRDGTNNNYSNNHGIEGLEGSLAVIERRRASVHALLATLLLAQGTPMLLAGDEHGHSQHGNNNAYCQDNALTWLDWNHTNRGLTAFTAALIHLRQRVPALTENRWWQEGDGSVRWLNQHAQPLSADEWQHGAPRMQIILSDRWLMALNATAEVAEMVLPAGEWRAIPPFAGEDNPVTIAVWHGPAHGVCVFQRS
;
A
#
# COMPACT_ATOMS: atom_id res chain seq x y z
N VAL A 1 -5.77 -2.75 12.67
CA VAL A 1 -5.63 -3.51 13.95
C VAL A 1 -6.50 -4.76 13.99
N LYS A 2 -7.84 -4.62 13.96
CA LYS A 2 -8.78 -5.73 14.22
C LYS A 2 -8.65 -6.93 13.27
N GLY A 3 -8.90 -6.74 11.97
CA GLY A 3 -8.98 -7.84 11.00
C GLY A 3 -7.72 -8.69 10.89
N LEU A 4 -6.55 -8.13 11.20
CA LEU A 4 -5.27 -8.84 11.17
C LEU A 4 -5.27 -10.05 12.10
N THR A 5 -5.86 -9.94 13.29
CA THR A 5 -5.70 -10.96 14.35
C THR A 5 -7.02 -11.51 14.89
N TYR A 6 -8.17 -10.95 14.48
CA TYR A 6 -9.48 -11.32 15.03
C TYR A 6 -9.81 -12.81 14.91
N LEU A 7 -9.45 -13.44 13.78
CA LEU A 7 -9.66 -14.87 13.53
C LEU A 7 -8.38 -15.72 13.69
N HIS A 8 -7.32 -15.20 14.33
CA HIS A 8 -6.07 -15.95 14.45
C HIS A 8 -6.18 -17.06 15.51
N PRO A 9 -6.07 -18.36 15.14
CA PRO A 9 -6.36 -19.48 16.04
C PRO A 9 -5.38 -19.58 17.21
N ASP A 10 -4.11 -19.23 16.98
CA ASP A 10 -3.04 -19.36 17.99
C ASP A 10 -2.97 -18.21 19.00
N LEU A 11 -3.89 -17.24 18.92
CA LEU A 11 -3.99 -16.15 19.89
C LEU A 11 -5.09 -16.45 20.92
N PRO A 12 -4.88 -16.07 22.21
CA PRO A 12 -5.96 -16.06 23.20
C PRO A 12 -7.15 -15.22 22.72
N GLU A 13 -8.37 -15.76 22.85
CA GLU A 13 -9.58 -15.15 22.30
C GLU A 13 -9.80 -13.70 22.77
N ASN A 14 -9.51 -13.43 24.05
CA ASN A 14 -9.73 -12.11 24.67
C ASN A 14 -8.78 -11.00 24.22
N ILE A 15 -7.77 -11.31 23.40
CA ILE A 15 -6.86 -10.30 22.82
C ILE A 15 -6.95 -10.22 21.30
N ARG A 16 -7.74 -11.09 20.66
CA ARG A 16 -7.87 -11.10 19.19
C ARG A 16 -8.50 -9.80 18.70
N GLY A 17 -7.90 -9.23 17.67
CA GLY A 17 -8.32 -7.95 17.08
C GLY A 17 -8.02 -6.72 17.94
N THR A 18 -7.17 -6.84 18.97
CA THR A 18 -6.76 -5.71 19.82
C THR A 18 -5.30 -5.31 19.62
N TYR A 19 -4.89 -4.16 20.17
CA TYR A 19 -3.49 -3.70 20.15
C TYR A 19 -2.57 -4.74 20.79
N LYS A 20 -2.98 -5.38 21.88
CA LYS A 20 -2.21 -6.42 22.57
C LYS A 20 -1.83 -7.60 21.66
N ALA A 21 -2.70 -7.97 20.72
CA ALA A 21 -2.38 -9.04 19.76
C ALA A 21 -1.26 -8.66 18.80
N LEU A 22 -1.09 -7.37 18.46
CA LEU A 22 -0.05 -6.91 17.53
C LEU A 22 1.35 -7.19 18.08
N GLY A 23 1.54 -7.01 19.40
CA GLY A 23 2.79 -7.30 20.10
C GLY A 23 2.91 -8.72 20.65
N HIS A 24 1.95 -9.62 20.35
CA HIS A 24 2.01 -10.99 20.83
C HIS A 24 3.09 -11.78 20.07
N PRO A 25 3.83 -12.70 20.71
CA PRO A 25 4.91 -13.47 20.07
C PRO A 25 4.51 -14.13 18.74
N VAL A 26 3.31 -14.69 18.65
CA VAL A 26 2.76 -15.28 17.41
C VAL A 26 2.80 -14.31 16.22
N MET A 27 2.39 -13.07 16.44
CA MET A 27 2.40 -12.06 15.37
C MET A 27 3.80 -11.54 15.08
N ILE A 28 4.62 -11.35 16.11
CA ILE A 28 6.02 -10.93 15.95
C ILE A 28 6.80 -11.98 15.15
N ASP A 29 6.67 -13.27 15.48
CA ASP A 29 7.31 -14.36 14.77
C ASP A 29 6.83 -14.42 13.31
N TYR A 30 5.54 -14.19 13.07
CA TYR A 30 4.99 -14.10 11.73
C TYR A 30 5.60 -12.94 10.92
N PHE A 31 5.66 -11.73 11.47
CA PHE A 31 6.22 -10.57 10.79
C PHE A 31 7.70 -10.76 10.45
N ARG A 32 8.47 -11.35 11.39
CA ARG A 32 9.89 -11.66 11.16
C ARG A 32 10.09 -12.74 10.11
N MET A 33 9.27 -13.78 10.11
CA MET A 33 9.29 -14.84 9.09
C MET A 33 8.93 -14.29 7.71
N LEU A 34 7.92 -13.42 7.62
CA LEU A 34 7.54 -12.77 6.37
C LEU A 34 8.64 -11.82 5.89
N GLY A 35 9.32 -11.14 6.82
CA GLY A 35 10.46 -10.26 6.56
C GLY A 35 10.10 -8.78 6.43
N ILE A 36 8.91 -8.37 6.87
CA ILE A 36 8.50 -6.96 6.88
C ILE A 36 9.29 -6.16 7.92
N THR A 37 9.53 -4.88 7.66
CA THR A 37 10.31 -4.00 8.54
C THR A 37 9.48 -2.93 9.23
N ALA A 38 8.32 -2.58 8.67
CA ALA A 38 7.40 -1.60 9.21
C ALA A 38 5.97 -2.12 9.12
N LEU A 39 5.19 -1.90 10.18
CA LEU A 39 3.76 -2.19 10.24
C LEU A 39 2.98 -0.88 10.15
N GLU A 40 2.35 -0.65 9.00
CA GLU A 40 1.43 0.47 8.81
C GLU A 40 0.03 0.09 9.31
N LEU A 41 -0.44 0.77 10.35
CA LEU A 41 -1.76 0.55 10.92
C LEU A 41 -2.76 1.53 10.31
N MET A 42 -3.85 0.99 9.76
CA MET A 42 -5.07 1.77 9.48
C MET A 42 -5.51 2.59 10.70
N PRO A 43 -6.31 3.66 10.53
CA PRO A 43 -6.55 4.66 11.57
C PRO A 43 -6.84 4.10 12.97
N VAL A 44 -6.02 4.51 13.93
CA VAL A 44 -6.13 4.14 15.36
C VAL A 44 -6.53 5.31 16.26
N ALA A 45 -6.57 6.52 15.72
CA ALA A 45 -7.16 7.66 16.43
C ALA A 45 -8.64 7.40 16.66
N GLN A 46 -9.16 7.77 17.84
CA GLN A 46 -10.56 7.53 18.20
C GLN A 46 -11.48 8.11 17.14
N PHE A 47 -12.27 7.24 16.52
CA PHE A 47 -13.17 7.58 15.44
C PHE A 47 -14.61 7.17 15.79
N ALA A 48 -15.56 7.58 14.95
CA ALA A 48 -16.98 7.23 15.11
C ALA A 48 -17.53 6.59 13.84
N SER A 49 -18.55 5.75 13.98
CA SER A 49 -19.37 5.34 12.84
C SER A 49 -20.32 6.46 12.44
N GLU A 50 -20.37 6.80 11.16
CA GLU A 50 -21.26 7.84 10.63
C GLU A 50 -22.73 7.51 10.92
N PRO A 51 -23.59 8.51 11.20
CA PRO A 51 -25.02 8.27 11.45
C PRO A 51 -25.73 7.48 10.33
N ARG A 52 -25.30 7.63 9.07
CA ARG A 52 -25.85 6.85 7.95
C ARG A 52 -25.57 5.35 8.11
N LEU A 53 -24.35 4.97 8.49
CA LEU A 53 -23.96 3.58 8.67
C LEU A 53 -24.72 2.96 9.84
N GLN A 54 -24.83 3.68 10.95
CA GLN A 54 -25.58 3.22 12.11
C GLN A 54 -27.06 2.96 11.76
N ARG A 55 -27.71 3.84 10.97
CA ARG A 55 -29.08 3.63 10.50
C ARG A 55 -29.24 2.41 9.58
N MET A 56 -28.16 2.00 8.92
CA MET A 56 -28.11 0.81 8.06
C MET A 56 -27.73 -0.46 8.82
N GLY A 57 -27.46 -0.37 10.14
CA GLY A 57 -26.96 -1.50 10.93
C GLY A 57 -25.48 -1.85 10.64
N LEU A 58 -24.75 -0.94 10.01
CA LEU A 58 -23.33 -1.07 9.69
C LEU A 58 -22.48 -0.23 10.66
N SER A 59 -21.17 -0.39 10.55
CA SER A 59 -20.20 0.37 11.35
C SER A 59 -19.04 0.82 10.48
N ASN A 60 -18.36 1.90 10.86
CA ASN A 60 -17.11 2.26 10.22
C ASN A 60 -16.03 1.27 10.69
N TYR A 61 -15.49 0.49 9.75
CA TYR A 61 -14.52 -0.55 10.03
C TYR A 61 -13.08 -0.03 9.86
N TRP A 62 -12.83 0.74 8.80
CA TRP A 62 -11.49 1.25 8.48
C TRP A 62 -10.99 2.32 9.45
N GLY A 63 -11.86 3.22 9.89
CA GLY A 63 -11.52 4.26 10.85
C GLY A 63 -11.26 5.65 10.30
N TYR A 64 -11.45 5.88 8.99
CA TYR A 64 -11.33 7.20 8.35
C TYR A 64 -12.53 8.11 8.66
N ASN A 65 -12.75 8.38 9.94
CA ASN A 65 -13.77 9.32 10.41
C ASN A 65 -13.44 9.80 11.84
N PRO A 66 -12.29 10.48 12.04
CA PRO A 66 -11.75 10.75 13.36
C PRO A 66 -12.63 11.70 14.18
N LEU A 67 -12.83 11.36 15.46
CA LEU A 67 -13.58 12.15 16.43
C LEU A 67 -12.64 12.88 17.41
N ALA A 68 -11.58 12.20 17.86
CA ALA A 68 -10.62 12.73 18.82
C ALA A 68 -9.19 12.28 18.44
N ILE A 69 -8.47 13.12 17.70
CA ILE A 69 -7.20 12.76 17.04
C ILE A 69 -6.02 12.48 17.99
N PHE A 70 -6.14 12.85 19.27
CA PHE A 70 -5.15 12.56 20.33
C PHE A 70 -5.50 11.31 21.15
N ALA A 71 -6.70 10.75 20.98
CA ALA A 71 -7.13 9.58 21.73
C ALA A 71 -6.95 8.31 20.88
N LEU A 72 -6.58 7.20 21.53
CA LEU A 72 -6.62 5.88 20.89
C LEU A 72 -8.07 5.41 20.77
N ASP A 73 -8.39 4.72 19.67
CA ASP A 73 -9.67 4.06 19.54
C ASP A 73 -9.78 2.89 20.53
N THR A 74 -10.72 3.01 21.45
CA THR A 74 -10.90 2.08 22.55
C THR A 74 -11.49 0.73 22.12
N ARG A 75 -12.10 0.64 20.92
CA ARG A 75 -12.65 -0.64 20.40
C ARG A 75 -11.56 -1.65 20.05
N TYR A 76 -10.33 -1.17 19.86
CA TYR A 76 -9.18 -2.02 19.57
C TYR A 76 -8.35 -2.32 20.83
N ALA A 77 -8.83 -2.01 22.03
CA ALA A 77 -8.15 -2.39 23.27
C ALA A 77 -8.83 -3.59 23.94
N SER A 78 -8.05 -4.54 24.45
CA SER A 78 -8.55 -5.62 25.30
C SER A 78 -9.01 -5.09 26.67
N ALA A 79 -8.42 -3.99 27.13
CA ALA A 79 -8.82 -3.22 28.30
C ALA A 79 -9.01 -1.74 27.89
N PRO A 80 -10.24 -1.29 27.54
CA PRO A 80 -10.52 0.05 27.01
C PRO A 80 -9.95 1.21 27.85
N GLU A 81 -10.02 1.10 29.17
CA GLU A 81 -9.50 2.11 30.10
C GLU A 81 -7.96 2.19 30.13
N GLN A 82 -7.27 1.21 29.54
CA GLN A 82 -5.81 1.11 29.44
C GLN A 82 -5.33 1.11 27.98
N ALA A 83 -6.18 1.50 27.03
CA ALA A 83 -5.89 1.42 25.58
C ALA A 83 -4.53 2.02 25.20
N LEU A 84 -4.18 3.18 25.76
CA LEU A 84 -2.89 3.84 25.50
C LEU A 84 -1.69 3.00 25.99
N ASN A 85 -1.78 2.40 27.19
CA ASN A 85 -0.72 1.54 27.71
C ASN A 85 -0.63 0.25 26.91
N GLU A 86 -1.77 -0.34 26.54
CA GLU A 86 -1.82 -1.54 25.69
C GLU A 86 -1.17 -1.30 24.33
N PHE A 87 -1.47 -0.15 23.70
CA PHE A 87 -0.84 0.25 22.44
C PHE A 87 0.67 0.45 22.60
N ARG A 88 1.12 1.17 23.63
CA ARG A 88 2.55 1.38 23.92
C ARG A 88 3.30 0.06 24.15
N ASP A 89 2.70 -0.89 24.84
CA ASP A 89 3.33 -2.20 25.07
C ASP A 89 3.44 -3.02 23.78
N ALA A 90 2.47 -2.91 22.87
CA ALA A 90 2.58 -3.49 21.53
C ALA A 90 3.70 -2.84 20.72
N VAL A 91 3.81 -1.50 20.73
CA VAL A 91 4.90 -0.76 20.07
C VAL A 91 6.26 -1.19 20.64
N LYS A 92 6.42 -1.27 21.96
CA LYS A 92 7.66 -1.77 22.59
C LYS A 92 8.03 -3.17 22.10
N ALA A 93 7.06 -4.08 22.00
CA ALA A 93 7.31 -5.45 21.57
C ALA A 93 7.72 -5.52 20.10
N LEU A 94 7.09 -4.72 19.23
CA LEU A 94 7.44 -4.57 17.82
C LEU A 94 8.86 -3.99 17.67
N HIS A 95 9.18 -2.91 18.40
CA HIS A 95 10.52 -2.32 18.42
C HIS A 95 11.60 -3.29 18.92
N ALA A 96 11.30 -4.09 19.95
CA ALA A 96 12.22 -5.12 20.45
C ALA A 96 12.52 -6.20 19.39
N ALA A 97 11.61 -6.39 18.42
CA ALA A 97 11.80 -7.26 17.27
C ALA A 97 12.41 -6.56 16.05
N GLY A 98 12.68 -5.25 16.13
CA GLY A 98 13.20 -4.44 15.02
C GLY A 98 12.14 -4.07 13.98
N ILE A 99 10.86 -4.02 14.38
CA ILE A 99 9.72 -3.67 13.52
C ILE A 99 9.24 -2.27 13.88
N GLU A 100 9.21 -1.39 12.89
CA GLU A 100 8.71 -0.01 13.02
C GLU A 100 7.18 0.03 12.98
N VAL A 101 6.58 1.09 13.54
CA VAL A 101 5.14 1.32 13.55
C VAL A 101 4.83 2.64 12.85
N ILE A 102 4.07 2.56 11.76
CA ILE A 102 3.57 3.72 11.01
C ILE A 102 2.07 3.82 11.25
N LEU A 103 1.56 5.01 11.53
CA LEU A 103 0.12 5.23 11.68
C LEU A 103 -0.46 5.89 10.44
N ASP A 104 -1.52 5.31 9.90
CA ASP A 104 -2.42 6.00 9.00
C ASP A 104 -3.20 7.07 9.78
N VAL A 105 -3.08 8.32 9.36
CA VAL A 105 -3.63 9.49 10.06
C VAL A 105 -4.49 10.34 9.15
N VAL A 106 -5.64 10.72 9.69
CA VAL A 106 -6.61 11.59 9.04
C VAL A 106 -6.56 12.96 9.69
N LEU A 107 -5.94 13.92 8.99
CA LEU A 107 -5.91 15.33 9.40
C LEU A 107 -6.77 16.21 8.48
N ASN A 108 -7.37 15.62 7.45
CA ASN A 108 -8.05 16.36 6.38
C ASN A 108 -9.54 16.63 6.66
N HIS A 109 -10.23 15.78 7.43
CA HIS A 109 -11.65 15.94 7.82
C HIS A 109 -11.92 15.43 9.25
N SER A 110 -13.16 15.60 9.73
CA SER A 110 -13.62 15.10 11.04
C SER A 110 -14.96 14.36 10.99
N ALA A 111 -15.27 13.65 12.07
CA ALA A 111 -16.55 12.98 12.32
C ALA A 111 -17.78 13.90 12.46
N GLU A 112 -17.60 15.22 12.36
CA GLU A 112 -18.71 16.18 12.34
C GLU A 112 -19.39 16.27 10.96
N ILE A 113 -18.81 15.65 9.92
CA ILE A 113 -19.38 15.53 8.55
C ILE A 113 -19.76 16.92 7.99
N ASP A 114 -20.88 17.07 7.32
CA ASP A 114 -21.40 18.33 6.77
C ASP A 114 -22.29 19.06 7.80
N LEU A 115 -23.00 20.11 7.37
CA LEU A 115 -23.89 20.91 8.22
C LEU A 115 -25.02 20.10 8.89
N GLU A 116 -25.44 18.97 8.31
CA GLU A 116 -26.46 18.08 8.88
C GLU A 116 -25.86 17.06 9.86
N GLY A 117 -24.52 16.98 9.90
CA GLY A 117 -23.78 16.13 10.79
C GLY A 117 -23.83 16.56 12.27
N PRO A 118 -23.34 15.70 13.17
CA PRO A 118 -23.33 15.98 14.60
C PRO A 118 -22.37 17.12 14.96
N THR A 119 -22.66 17.82 16.05
CA THR A 119 -21.70 18.75 16.68
C THR A 119 -21.09 18.07 17.90
N PHE A 120 -19.80 17.76 17.83
CA PHE A 120 -19.05 17.09 18.89
C PHE A 120 -17.97 17.98 19.50
N SER A 121 -17.22 18.71 18.68
CA SER A 121 -16.02 19.43 19.09
C SER A 121 -15.79 20.69 18.25
N LEU A 122 -15.04 20.57 17.14
CA LEU A 122 -14.45 21.70 16.41
C LEU A 122 -15.51 22.69 15.92
N ARG A 123 -16.65 22.19 15.42
CA ARG A 123 -17.80 23.01 14.98
C ARG A 123 -18.36 23.87 16.10
N GLY A 124 -18.50 23.29 17.31
CA GLY A 124 -19.02 24.00 18.47
C GLY A 124 -18.02 24.94 19.14
N ILE A 125 -16.72 24.67 18.99
CA ILE A 125 -15.64 25.48 19.57
C ILE A 125 -15.36 26.70 18.69
N ASP A 126 -15.00 26.49 17.43
CA ASP A 126 -14.74 27.55 16.46
C ASP A 126 -14.82 27.03 15.02
N ASN A 127 -16.05 26.88 14.52
CA ASN A 127 -16.31 26.37 13.18
C ASN A 127 -15.54 27.11 12.07
N ARG A 128 -15.43 28.43 12.21
CA ARG A 128 -14.87 29.32 11.18
C ARG A 128 -13.36 29.14 11.05
N SER A 129 -12.68 28.87 12.15
CA SER A 129 -11.24 28.67 12.18
C SER A 129 -10.84 27.24 11.80
N TYR A 130 -11.56 26.24 12.30
CA TYR A 130 -11.19 24.82 12.11
C TYR A 130 -11.47 24.30 10.70
N TYR A 131 -12.48 24.83 10.00
CA TYR A 131 -12.90 24.30 8.71
C TYR A 131 -12.75 25.31 7.58
N TRP A 132 -12.58 24.80 6.36
CA TRP A 132 -12.74 25.60 5.15
C TRP A 132 -14.22 25.86 4.89
N ILE A 133 -14.64 27.12 5.09
CA ILE A 133 -16.03 27.59 4.89
C ILE A 133 -16.12 28.40 3.60
N ARG A 134 -17.12 28.08 2.77
CA ARG A 134 -17.47 28.81 1.56
C ARG A 134 -18.13 30.15 1.90
N GLU A 135 -18.28 31.02 0.90
CA GLU A 135 -18.95 32.32 1.08
C GLU A 135 -20.42 32.20 1.53
N ASP A 136 -21.09 31.11 1.15
CA ASP A 136 -22.49 30.81 1.53
C ASP A 136 -22.63 30.24 2.95
N GLY A 137 -21.52 30.05 3.68
CA GLY A 137 -21.49 29.54 5.05
C GLY A 137 -21.44 28.01 5.16
N ASP A 138 -21.51 27.30 4.04
CA ASP A 138 -21.37 25.83 3.99
C ASP A 138 -19.90 25.41 3.86
N TYR A 139 -19.60 24.12 4.01
CA TYR A 139 -18.24 23.59 3.98
C TYR A 139 -17.71 23.43 2.55
N HIS A 140 -16.40 23.61 2.39
CA HIS A 140 -15.68 23.03 1.27
C HIS A 140 -15.51 21.52 1.52
N ASN A 141 -16.01 20.70 0.60
CA ASN A 141 -15.94 19.24 0.69
C ASN A 141 -14.88 18.67 -0.28
N TRP A 142 -13.62 19.07 -0.12
CA TRP A 142 -12.51 18.56 -0.96
C TRP A 142 -12.07 17.14 -0.59
N THR A 143 -12.55 16.62 0.54
CA THR A 143 -12.29 15.27 1.05
C THR A 143 -13.33 14.27 0.59
N GLY A 144 -14.55 14.73 0.28
CA GLY A 144 -15.71 13.85 0.05
C GLY A 144 -16.43 13.44 1.33
N CYS A 145 -15.92 13.84 2.50
CA CYS A 145 -16.41 13.43 3.81
C CYS A 145 -17.33 14.47 4.49
N GLY A 146 -17.72 15.54 3.77
CA GLY A 146 -18.65 16.57 4.23
C GLY A 146 -17.98 17.86 4.72
N ASN A 147 -16.78 17.76 5.29
CA ASN A 147 -15.97 18.92 5.70
C ASN A 147 -14.50 18.76 5.31
N THR A 148 -13.76 19.87 5.35
CA THR A 148 -12.30 19.89 5.20
C THR A 148 -11.68 20.78 6.28
N LEU A 149 -10.70 20.26 7.02
CA LEU A 149 -9.95 21.03 8.03
C LEU A 149 -9.11 22.13 7.37
N ASN A 150 -9.08 23.30 7.98
CA ASN A 150 -8.26 24.43 7.53
C ASN A 150 -6.84 24.37 8.10
N LEU A 151 -6.02 23.49 7.51
CA LEU A 151 -4.60 23.31 7.87
C LEU A 151 -3.69 24.48 7.44
N SER A 152 -4.25 25.60 7.00
CA SER A 152 -3.52 26.86 6.80
C SER A 152 -3.69 27.85 7.95
N HIS A 153 -4.72 27.66 8.78
CA HIS A 153 -4.98 28.53 9.92
C HIS A 153 -3.96 28.24 11.04
N PRO A 154 -3.27 29.25 11.61
CA PRO A 154 -2.18 29.01 12.57
C PRO A 154 -2.55 28.15 13.78
N GLY A 155 -3.74 28.33 14.34
CA GLY A 155 -4.22 27.52 15.46
C GLY A 155 -4.48 26.05 15.09
N VAL A 156 -4.91 25.79 13.85
CA VAL A 156 -5.18 24.43 13.37
C VAL A 156 -3.87 23.74 12.98
N VAL A 157 -2.91 24.48 12.42
CA VAL A 157 -1.54 24.01 12.18
C VAL A 157 -0.90 23.55 13.49
N GLU A 158 -0.98 24.37 14.54
CA GLU A 158 -0.42 24.01 15.85
C GLU A 158 -1.15 22.81 16.47
N TYR A 159 -2.47 22.73 16.33
CA TYR A 159 -3.25 21.57 16.76
C TYR A 159 -2.81 20.28 16.05
N ALA A 160 -2.66 20.31 14.73
CA ALA A 160 -2.18 19.17 13.94
C ALA A 160 -0.73 18.80 14.29
N ARG A 161 0.16 19.79 14.42
CA ARG A 161 1.56 19.57 14.82
C ARG A 161 1.64 18.91 16.20
N GLN A 162 0.89 19.41 17.19
CA GLN A 162 0.85 18.82 18.52
C GLN A 162 0.29 17.40 18.52
N CYS A 163 -0.68 17.10 17.65
CA CYS A 163 -1.20 15.74 17.48
C CYS A 163 -0.09 14.80 17.02
N LEU A 164 0.63 15.16 15.96
CA LEU A 164 1.74 14.35 15.47
C LEU A 164 2.85 14.20 16.53
N ARG A 165 3.16 15.27 17.26
CA ARG A 165 4.14 15.23 18.37
C ARG A 165 3.70 14.29 19.49
N PHE A 166 2.42 14.28 19.85
CA PHE A 166 1.87 13.36 20.83
C PHE A 166 2.12 11.91 20.39
N TRP A 167 1.76 11.54 19.16
CA TRP A 167 1.97 10.17 18.70
C TRP A 167 3.45 9.77 18.70
N VAL A 168 4.35 10.67 18.31
CA VAL A 168 5.81 10.39 18.32
C VAL A 168 6.37 10.32 19.74
N ASP A 169 6.12 11.31 20.59
CA ASP A 169 6.75 11.39 21.91
C ASP A 169 6.09 10.48 22.94
N GLU A 170 4.76 10.38 22.90
CA GLU A 170 4.01 9.63 23.89
C GLU A 170 3.74 8.20 23.45
N CYS A 171 3.67 7.92 22.14
CA CYS A 171 3.38 6.58 21.64
C CYS A 171 4.54 5.93 20.88
N HIS A 172 5.64 6.68 20.65
CA HIS A 172 6.85 6.19 19.98
C HIS A 172 6.59 5.62 18.58
N VAL A 173 5.66 6.22 17.84
CA VAL A 173 5.45 5.85 16.44
C VAL A 173 6.63 6.34 15.59
N ASP A 174 7.00 5.56 14.58
CA ASP A 174 8.18 5.78 13.75
C ASP A 174 7.86 6.58 12.47
N GLY A 175 6.57 6.84 12.23
CA GLY A 175 6.11 7.63 11.10
C GLY A 175 4.60 7.65 10.92
N PHE A 176 4.20 8.33 9.86
CA PHE A 176 2.80 8.55 9.51
C PHE A 176 2.57 8.33 8.01
N ARG A 177 1.43 7.72 7.68
CA ARG A 177 0.82 7.81 6.35
C ARG A 177 -0.37 8.75 6.42
N PHE A 178 -0.35 9.82 5.65
CA PHE A 178 -1.37 10.86 5.67
C PHE A 178 -2.43 10.57 4.62
N ASP A 179 -3.66 10.34 5.08
CA ASP A 179 -4.86 10.25 4.26
C ASP A 179 -5.17 11.58 3.56
N LEU A 180 -5.52 11.52 2.28
CA LEU A 180 -5.83 12.67 1.43
C LEU A 180 -4.89 13.86 1.67
N ALA A 181 -3.58 13.60 1.63
CA ALA A 181 -2.54 14.49 2.15
C ALA A 181 -2.46 15.83 1.41
N SER A 182 -3.05 15.94 0.22
CA SER A 182 -3.14 17.21 -0.52
C SER A 182 -3.82 18.31 0.31
N VAL A 183 -4.75 17.98 1.20
CA VAL A 183 -5.38 18.96 2.10
C VAL A 183 -4.37 19.65 3.02
N MET A 184 -3.30 18.96 3.43
CA MET A 184 -2.22 19.54 4.25
C MET A 184 -1.51 20.70 3.55
N GLY A 185 -1.48 20.68 2.22
CA GLY A 185 -0.88 21.72 1.38
C GLY A 185 -1.83 22.83 0.96
N ARG A 186 -3.13 22.76 1.29
CA ARG A 186 -4.12 23.72 0.79
C ARG A 186 -4.05 25.06 1.51
N THR A 187 -3.71 26.10 0.76
CA THR A 187 -3.89 27.53 1.09
C THR A 187 -4.75 28.19 0.01
N PRO A 188 -6.07 28.00 0.06
CA PRO A 188 -6.93 27.53 -1.05
C PRO A 188 -6.38 26.53 -2.08
N ALA A 189 -5.28 26.86 -2.77
CA ALA A 189 -4.60 25.97 -3.70
C ALA A 189 -3.48 25.20 -2.98
N PHE A 190 -3.08 24.05 -3.53
CA PHE A 190 -1.96 23.29 -2.96
C PHE A 190 -0.63 24.06 -3.09
N ARG A 191 0.17 24.00 -2.02
CA ARG A 191 1.51 24.59 -1.94
C ARG A 191 2.47 23.67 -1.18
N GLN A 192 3.66 23.45 -1.75
CA GLN A 192 4.74 22.70 -1.08
C GLN A 192 5.29 23.41 0.16
N ASP A 193 5.18 24.73 0.22
CA ASP A 193 5.60 25.58 1.33
C ASP A 193 4.41 25.96 2.24
N ALA A 194 3.34 25.17 2.23
CA ALA A 194 2.17 25.42 3.08
C ALA A 194 2.53 25.42 4.58
N PRO A 195 1.79 26.16 5.42
CA PRO A 195 2.10 26.31 6.85
C PRO A 195 2.31 25.00 7.62
N LEU A 196 1.50 23.97 7.36
CA LEU A 196 1.65 22.68 8.04
C LEU A 196 2.93 21.95 7.62
N PHE A 197 3.28 21.95 6.32
CA PHE A 197 4.53 21.34 5.85
C PHE A 197 5.76 22.05 6.43
N GLU A 198 5.74 23.38 6.48
CA GLU A 198 6.77 24.18 7.14
C GLU A 198 6.87 23.87 8.64
N ALA A 199 5.74 23.77 9.34
CA ALA A 199 5.72 23.42 10.75
C ALA A 199 6.29 22.02 11.01
N ILE A 200 5.97 21.03 10.18
CA ILE A 200 6.52 19.67 10.28
C ILE A 200 8.03 19.68 10.00
N ARG A 201 8.46 20.34 8.91
CA ARG A 201 9.89 20.40 8.52
C ARG A 201 10.76 21.06 9.58
N ASN A 202 10.24 22.10 10.24
CA ASN A 202 10.98 22.87 11.23
C ASN A 202 10.85 22.30 12.65
N ASP A 203 10.01 21.28 12.87
CA ASP A 203 9.91 20.58 14.14
C ASP A 203 11.02 19.52 14.24
N PRO A 204 11.92 19.60 15.25
CA PRO A 204 13.10 18.76 15.32
C PRO A 204 12.80 17.27 15.52
N ARG A 205 11.58 16.91 15.91
CA ARG A 205 11.18 15.52 16.15
C ARG A 205 10.35 14.98 14.99
N LEU A 206 9.46 15.79 14.42
CA LEU A 206 8.67 15.36 13.24
C LEU A 206 9.52 15.28 11.97
N ALA A 207 10.58 16.06 11.86
CA ALA A 207 11.51 15.98 10.73
C ALA A 207 12.34 14.69 10.71
N GLU A 208 12.39 13.93 11.82
CA GLU A 208 13.18 12.69 11.95
C GLU A 208 12.35 11.41 11.69
N VAL A 209 11.02 11.50 11.68
CA VAL A 209 10.14 10.33 11.46
C VAL A 209 9.80 10.15 9.98
N LYS A 210 9.28 8.98 9.61
CA LYS A 210 8.83 8.72 8.23
C LYS A 210 7.52 9.46 7.95
N LEU A 211 7.45 10.12 6.80
CA LEU A 211 6.26 10.85 6.36
C LEU A 211 5.85 10.31 4.99
N ILE A 212 4.68 9.69 4.90
CA ILE A 212 4.15 9.09 3.67
C ILE A 212 2.85 9.80 3.34
N ALA A 213 2.68 10.27 2.12
CA ALA A 213 1.45 10.94 1.68
C ALA A 213 0.63 10.04 0.77
N GLU A 214 -0.69 10.10 0.90
CA GLU A 214 -1.60 9.89 -0.23
C GLU A 214 -1.67 11.21 -1.02
N PRO A 215 -1.00 11.33 -2.17
CA PRO A 215 -0.73 12.63 -2.79
C PRO A 215 -1.89 13.14 -3.65
N TRP A 216 -3.12 12.94 -3.20
CA TRP A 216 -4.31 13.47 -3.84
C TRP A 216 -5.42 13.80 -2.84
N ASP A 217 -6.37 14.63 -3.27
CA ASP A 217 -7.71 14.75 -2.70
C ASP A 217 -8.72 14.86 -3.85
N ILE A 218 -10.02 14.83 -3.56
CA ILE A 218 -11.06 14.83 -4.61
C ILE A 218 -11.43 16.24 -5.10
N GLY A 219 -10.89 17.28 -4.46
CA GLY A 219 -11.14 18.67 -4.85
C GLY A 219 -10.42 19.05 -6.14
N PRO A 220 -10.87 20.10 -6.84
CA PRO A 220 -10.15 20.63 -8.00
C PRO A 220 -8.69 20.99 -7.63
N GLY A 221 -7.75 20.57 -8.48
CA GLY A 221 -6.32 20.70 -8.22
C GLY A 221 -5.81 19.83 -7.07
N GLY A 222 -6.57 18.80 -6.65
CA GLY A 222 -6.21 17.90 -5.58
C GLY A 222 -5.10 16.90 -5.93
N TYR A 223 -4.90 16.58 -7.20
CA TYR A 223 -3.89 15.62 -7.65
C TYR A 223 -2.47 16.22 -7.61
N GLN A 224 -1.62 15.71 -6.72
CA GLN A 224 -0.32 16.29 -6.36
C GLN A 224 0.83 15.26 -6.38
N VAL A 225 0.69 14.19 -7.16
CA VAL A 225 1.71 13.13 -7.29
C VAL A 225 3.08 13.71 -7.71
N GLY A 226 4.09 13.39 -6.89
CA GLY A 226 5.47 13.86 -6.97
C GLY A 226 5.66 15.34 -6.61
N ASN A 227 4.61 16.01 -6.13
CA ASN A 227 4.63 17.42 -5.75
C ASN A 227 4.64 17.63 -4.23
N PHE A 228 4.95 16.62 -3.40
CA PHE A 228 5.13 16.84 -1.95
C PHE A 228 6.54 17.35 -1.61
N PRO A 229 6.72 17.98 -0.43
CA PRO A 229 8.04 18.37 0.06
C PRO A 229 9.02 17.18 0.10
N PRO A 230 10.33 17.40 -0.08
CA PRO A 230 11.31 16.31 -0.20
C PRO A 230 11.37 15.31 0.96
N LEU A 231 10.93 15.71 2.16
CA LEU A 231 10.85 14.83 3.34
C LEU A 231 9.81 13.71 3.20
N PHE A 232 8.80 13.89 2.37
CA PHE A 232 7.73 12.91 2.22
C PHE A 232 8.12 11.82 1.23
N ALA A 233 7.68 10.60 1.48
CA ALA A 233 7.42 9.60 0.45
C ALA A 233 5.94 9.69 0.04
N GLU A 234 5.57 9.10 -1.08
CA GLU A 234 4.22 9.17 -1.64
C GLU A 234 3.77 7.81 -2.14
N TRP A 235 2.51 7.47 -1.86
CA TRP A 235 1.82 6.38 -2.53
C TRP A 235 1.84 6.59 -4.05
N ASN A 236 2.26 5.56 -4.78
CA ASN A 236 2.46 5.61 -6.21
C ASN A 236 1.30 4.88 -6.94
N ASP A 237 0.20 5.59 -7.18
CA ASP A 237 -0.95 5.09 -7.94
C ASP A 237 -0.59 4.73 -9.39
N HIS A 238 0.34 5.46 -10.00
CA HIS A 238 0.87 5.10 -11.32
C HIS A 238 1.51 3.72 -11.33
N PHE A 239 2.29 3.34 -10.30
CA PHE A 239 2.82 1.99 -10.17
C PHE A 239 1.69 0.96 -10.08
N ARG A 240 0.71 1.19 -9.19
CA ARG A 240 -0.45 0.30 -8.99
C ARG A 240 -1.15 0.00 -10.31
N ASP A 241 -1.56 1.06 -11.00
CA ASP A 241 -2.40 0.95 -12.18
C ASP A 241 -1.61 0.35 -13.35
N THR A 242 -0.33 0.74 -13.51
CA THR A 242 0.53 0.22 -14.58
C THR A 242 0.88 -1.25 -14.36
N ALA A 243 1.23 -1.66 -13.14
CA ALA A 243 1.55 -3.05 -12.83
C ALA A 243 0.34 -3.97 -13.07
N ARG A 244 -0.85 -3.55 -12.61
CA ARG A 244 -2.11 -4.26 -12.86
C ARG A 244 -2.40 -4.34 -14.37
N ARG A 245 -2.35 -3.22 -15.08
CA ARG A 245 -2.62 -3.17 -16.52
C ARG A 245 -1.63 -3.98 -17.34
N PHE A 246 -0.35 -3.96 -16.99
CA PHE A 246 0.70 -4.72 -17.67
C PHE A 246 0.43 -6.23 -17.58
N TRP A 247 0.14 -6.74 -16.38
CA TRP A 247 -0.07 -8.17 -16.17
C TRP A 247 -1.49 -8.66 -16.48
N LEU A 248 -2.52 -7.85 -16.26
CA LEU A 248 -3.91 -8.29 -16.31
C LEU A 248 -4.66 -7.83 -17.56
N GLN A 249 -4.24 -6.71 -18.18
CA GLN A 249 -4.89 -6.15 -19.36
C GLN A 249 -4.01 -6.11 -20.61
N GLN A 250 -2.70 -6.28 -20.46
CA GLN A 250 -1.71 -6.33 -21.55
C GLN A 250 -1.75 -5.09 -22.47
N ASN A 251 -2.03 -3.91 -21.89
CA ASN A 251 -2.22 -2.65 -22.62
C ASN A 251 -1.25 -1.54 -22.16
N VAL A 252 -0.04 -1.93 -21.79
CA VAL A 252 1.05 -1.08 -21.27
C VAL A 252 2.32 -1.38 -22.06
N SER A 253 3.07 -0.35 -22.45
CA SER A 253 4.34 -0.51 -23.16
C SER A 253 5.43 -1.08 -22.25
N LEU A 254 6.47 -1.69 -22.82
CA LEU A 254 7.65 -2.10 -22.03
C LEU A 254 8.31 -0.90 -21.34
N GLY A 255 8.32 0.26 -22.01
CA GLY A 255 8.88 1.50 -21.48
C GLY A 255 8.16 1.99 -20.24
N ASP A 256 6.82 2.04 -20.28
CA ASP A 256 6.02 2.46 -19.12
C ASP A 256 6.19 1.52 -17.93
N PHE A 257 6.22 0.21 -18.18
CA PHE A 257 6.49 -0.78 -17.13
C PHE A 257 7.88 -0.61 -16.52
N ALA A 258 8.92 -0.48 -17.34
CA ALA A 258 10.29 -0.28 -16.85
C ALA A 258 10.43 1.03 -16.06
N GLN A 259 9.74 2.09 -16.48
CA GLN A 259 9.69 3.36 -15.78
C GLN A 259 9.12 3.20 -14.37
N ARG A 260 8.02 2.46 -14.21
CA ARG A 260 7.47 2.15 -12.87
C ARG A 260 8.39 1.25 -12.06
N PHE A 261 8.99 0.24 -12.69
CA PHE A 261 9.92 -0.69 -12.05
C PHE A 261 11.17 0.03 -11.52
N ALA A 262 11.63 1.09 -12.19
CA ALA A 262 12.76 1.95 -11.80
C ALA A 262 12.32 3.12 -10.91
N ALA A 263 11.47 2.84 -9.91
CA ALA A 263 10.99 3.80 -8.91
C ALA A 263 10.31 5.06 -9.49
N SER A 264 9.76 4.98 -10.71
CA SER A 264 9.05 6.10 -11.35
C SER A 264 9.87 7.39 -11.35
N SER A 265 11.10 7.32 -11.87
CA SER A 265 12.04 8.44 -11.85
C SER A 265 11.50 9.71 -12.53
N ASP A 266 10.69 9.57 -13.59
CA ASP A 266 9.91 10.62 -14.25
C ASP A 266 9.01 11.42 -13.30
N VAL A 267 8.59 10.81 -12.19
CA VAL A 267 7.77 11.43 -11.15
C VAL A 267 8.61 11.89 -9.96
N PHE A 268 9.56 11.08 -9.48
CA PHE A 268 10.19 11.31 -8.18
C PHE A 268 11.67 11.73 -8.24
N GLN A 269 12.36 11.61 -9.38
CA GLN A 269 13.76 12.01 -9.52
C GLN A 269 13.88 13.53 -9.71
N ARG A 270 13.45 14.28 -8.70
CA ARG A 270 13.50 15.75 -8.61
C ARG A 270 13.64 16.19 -7.16
N ASN A 271 13.99 17.46 -6.97
CA ASN A 271 14.04 18.10 -5.64
C ASN A 271 14.90 17.37 -4.59
N GLY A 272 15.92 16.61 -5.03
CA GLY A 272 16.79 15.84 -4.14
C GLY A 272 16.18 14.59 -3.52
N ARG A 273 15.00 14.14 -4.00
CA ARG A 273 14.35 12.92 -3.48
C ARG A 273 15.05 11.66 -3.98
N ALA A 274 15.07 10.64 -3.13
CA ALA A 274 15.62 9.32 -3.42
C ALA A 274 14.53 8.39 -3.99
N PRO A 275 14.89 7.24 -4.61
CA PRO A 275 13.92 6.25 -5.09
C PRO A 275 12.90 5.81 -4.03
N SER A 276 13.30 5.75 -2.76
CA SER A 276 12.42 5.39 -1.63
C SER A 276 11.22 6.33 -1.44
N ALA A 277 11.24 7.51 -2.06
CA ALA A 277 10.10 8.41 -2.12
C ALA A 277 8.90 7.80 -2.85
N ALA A 278 9.11 6.85 -3.77
CA ALA A 278 8.05 6.10 -4.41
C ALA A 278 7.63 4.91 -3.52
N VAL A 279 6.49 5.04 -2.85
CA VAL A 279 5.85 3.90 -2.17
C VAL A 279 5.05 3.12 -3.20
N ASN A 280 5.66 2.06 -3.72
CA ASN A 280 5.07 1.20 -4.74
C ASN A 280 4.08 0.26 -4.07
N LEU A 281 2.87 0.17 -4.64
CA LEU A 281 1.81 -0.72 -4.16
C LEU A 281 1.05 -1.31 -5.35
N VAL A 282 0.68 -2.58 -5.27
CA VAL A 282 -0.26 -3.20 -6.24
C VAL A 282 -1.67 -3.15 -5.69
N THR A 283 -1.81 -3.15 -4.37
CA THR A 283 -3.06 -3.25 -3.61
C THR A 283 -2.90 -2.45 -2.33
N ALA A 284 -4.03 -2.01 -1.79
CA ALA A 284 -4.14 -1.31 -0.52
C ALA A 284 -5.49 -1.66 0.10
N HIS A 285 -5.84 -1.03 1.21
CA HIS A 285 -7.15 -1.24 1.85
C HIS A 285 -8.29 -0.79 0.93
N ASP A 286 -8.05 0.25 0.15
CA ASP A 286 -8.90 0.77 -0.92
C ASP A 286 -8.73 -0.03 -2.22
N GLY A 287 -9.87 -0.46 -2.79
CA GLY A 287 -9.91 -1.30 -3.97
C GLY A 287 -9.91 -2.80 -3.65
N PHE A 288 -9.58 -3.61 -4.66
CA PHE A 288 -9.47 -5.05 -4.50
C PHE A 288 -8.22 -5.46 -3.74
N THR A 289 -8.34 -6.57 -3.00
CA THR A 289 -7.20 -7.41 -2.58
C THR A 289 -6.48 -7.99 -3.81
N LEU A 290 -5.27 -8.53 -3.64
CA LEU A 290 -4.51 -9.08 -4.77
C LEU A 290 -5.22 -10.29 -5.38
N ARG A 291 -5.83 -11.12 -4.54
CA ARG A 291 -6.62 -12.26 -5.02
C ARG A 291 -7.84 -11.80 -5.80
N ASP A 292 -8.52 -10.75 -5.33
CA ASP A 292 -9.72 -10.26 -6.00
C ASP A 292 -9.40 -9.59 -7.33
N CYS A 293 -8.23 -8.95 -7.47
CA CYS A 293 -7.74 -8.44 -8.75
C CYS A 293 -7.66 -9.50 -9.85
N VAL A 294 -7.47 -10.78 -9.50
CA VAL A 294 -7.40 -11.90 -10.46
C VAL A 294 -8.69 -12.75 -10.47
N CYS A 295 -9.68 -12.42 -9.65
CA CYS A 295 -10.93 -13.19 -9.54
C CYS A 295 -12.16 -12.42 -10.01
N PHE A 296 -12.11 -11.09 -10.08
CA PHE A 296 -13.29 -10.25 -10.35
C PHE A 296 -13.01 -9.19 -11.40
N ASN A 297 -13.91 -9.04 -12.37
CA ASN A 297 -13.92 -7.92 -13.31
C ASN A 297 -14.81 -6.78 -12.81
N GLN A 298 -15.83 -7.09 -12.01
CA GLN A 298 -16.75 -6.11 -11.44
C GLN A 298 -16.63 -6.10 -9.92
N LYS A 299 -16.88 -4.93 -9.32
CA LYS A 299 -17.06 -4.82 -7.87
C LYS A 299 -18.42 -5.39 -7.48
N HIS A 300 -18.46 -5.97 -6.28
CA HIS A 300 -19.61 -6.60 -5.62
C HIS A 300 -19.74 -5.98 -4.21
N ASN A 301 -20.08 -4.69 -4.19
CA ASN A 301 -20.19 -3.88 -2.97
C ASN A 301 -21.62 -3.86 -2.41
N GLU A 302 -22.50 -4.76 -2.83
CA GLU A 302 -23.92 -4.77 -2.45
C GLU A 302 -24.10 -4.79 -0.92
N ALA A 303 -23.19 -5.47 -0.21
CA ALA A 303 -23.17 -5.52 1.25
C ALA A 303 -23.00 -4.15 1.92
N ASN A 304 -22.48 -3.15 1.21
CA ASN A 304 -22.31 -1.78 1.72
C ASN A 304 -23.63 -1.01 1.75
N GLY A 305 -24.68 -1.51 1.08
CA GLY A 305 -26.02 -0.93 1.09
C GLY A 305 -26.20 0.30 0.20
N GLU A 306 -25.30 0.51 -0.76
CA GLU A 306 -25.34 1.65 -1.70
C GLU A 306 -25.65 1.20 -3.15
N GLU A 307 -26.24 0.02 -3.31
CA GLU A 307 -26.60 -0.57 -4.63
C GLU A 307 -25.39 -0.63 -5.58
N ASN A 308 -24.21 -0.99 -5.02
CA ASN A 308 -22.94 -1.12 -5.74
C ASN A 308 -22.44 0.19 -6.39
N ARG A 309 -22.95 1.35 -5.98
CA ARG A 309 -22.50 2.67 -6.50
C ARG A 309 -21.14 3.09 -5.96
N ASP A 310 -20.84 2.72 -4.72
CA ASP A 310 -19.62 3.09 -4.01
C ASP A 310 -18.39 2.31 -4.50
N GLY A 311 -17.18 2.82 -4.24
CA GLY A 311 -15.92 2.22 -4.69
C GLY A 311 -15.54 2.55 -6.14
N THR A 312 -14.26 2.41 -6.47
CA THR A 312 -13.73 2.70 -7.82
C THR A 312 -14.34 1.76 -8.87
N ASN A 313 -14.56 2.27 -10.09
CA ASN A 313 -14.94 1.45 -11.26
C ASN A 313 -13.73 1.04 -12.11
N ASN A 314 -12.55 1.61 -11.83
CA ASN A 314 -11.32 1.39 -12.60
C ASN A 314 -10.38 0.50 -11.78
N ASN A 315 -10.70 -0.78 -11.66
CA ASN A 315 -9.93 -1.72 -10.85
C ASN A 315 -8.67 -2.26 -11.55
N TYR A 316 -8.66 -2.20 -12.89
CA TYR A 316 -7.66 -2.81 -13.76
C TYR A 316 -7.43 -4.31 -13.48
N SER A 317 -8.50 -5.01 -13.10
CA SER A 317 -8.51 -6.43 -12.77
C SER A 317 -8.81 -7.33 -13.97
N ASN A 318 -8.61 -8.64 -13.81
CA ASN A 318 -8.99 -9.66 -14.79
C ASN A 318 -9.38 -10.95 -14.06
N ASN A 319 -10.62 -11.41 -14.21
CA ASN A 319 -11.12 -12.62 -13.56
C ASN A 319 -10.58 -13.95 -14.15
N HIS A 320 -9.74 -13.88 -15.18
CA HIS A 320 -9.17 -15.02 -15.93
C HIS A 320 -10.20 -15.96 -16.56
N GLY A 321 -11.40 -15.45 -16.82
CA GLY A 321 -12.47 -16.09 -17.60
C GLY A 321 -13.71 -16.52 -16.79
N ILE A 322 -13.64 -16.53 -15.45
CA ILE A 322 -14.76 -16.89 -14.58
C ILE A 322 -14.85 -15.83 -13.47
N GLU A 323 -16.01 -15.20 -13.27
CA GLU A 323 -16.19 -14.24 -12.17
C GLU A 323 -16.29 -14.99 -10.83
N GLY A 324 -15.60 -14.50 -9.81
CA GLY A 324 -15.60 -15.09 -8.48
C GLY A 324 -14.37 -15.94 -8.18
N LEU A 325 -14.27 -16.37 -6.92
CA LEU A 325 -13.13 -17.13 -6.39
C LEU A 325 -13.02 -18.54 -6.96
N GLU A 326 -14.15 -19.12 -7.38
CA GLU A 326 -14.20 -20.45 -7.97
C GLU A 326 -13.69 -20.46 -9.41
N GLY A 327 -13.30 -21.65 -9.88
CA GLY A 327 -12.87 -21.85 -11.25
C GLY A 327 -12.35 -23.26 -11.50
N SER A 328 -12.18 -23.60 -12.78
CA SER A 328 -11.47 -24.83 -13.15
C SER A 328 -9.99 -24.74 -12.74
N LEU A 329 -9.32 -25.89 -12.64
CA LEU A 329 -7.88 -25.93 -12.32
C LEU A 329 -7.08 -25.01 -13.25
N ALA A 330 -7.38 -25.00 -14.56
CA ALA A 330 -6.72 -24.12 -15.52
C ALA A 330 -6.88 -22.62 -15.21
N VAL A 331 -8.05 -22.18 -14.72
CA VAL A 331 -8.26 -20.79 -14.29
C VAL A 331 -7.44 -20.49 -13.04
N ILE A 332 -7.46 -21.39 -12.05
CA ILE A 332 -6.69 -21.25 -10.80
C ILE A 332 -5.19 -21.16 -11.06
N GLU A 333 -4.63 -21.99 -11.97
CA GLU A 333 -3.22 -21.92 -12.36
C GLU A 333 -2.86 -20.57 -12.99
N ARG A 334 -3.71 -20.02 -13.88
CA ARG A 334 -3.48 -18.71 -14.53
C ARG A 334 -3.53 -17.56 -13.53
N ARG A 335 -4.49 -17.61 -12.59
CA ARG A 335 -4.59 -16.65 -11.48
C ARG A 335 -3.33 -16.69 -10.62
N ARG A 336 -2.87 -17.89 -10.26
CA ARG A 336 -1.62 -18.07 -9.51
C ARG A 336 -0.41 -17.48 -10.24
N ALA A 337 -0.27 -17.71 -11.55
CA ALA A 337 0.82 -17.12 -12.33
C ALA A 337 0.81 -15.58 -12.24
N SER A 338 -0.37 -14.97 -12.38
CA SER A 338 -0.53 -13.51 -12.31
C SER A 338 -0.30 -12.94 -10.91
N VAL A 339 -0.75 -13.65 -9.87
CA VAL A 339 -0.45 -13.30 -8.47
C VAL A 339 1.06 -13.32 -8.21
N HIS A 340 1.75 -14.38 -8.63
CA HIS A 340 3.21 -14.46 -8.50
C HIS A 340 3.92 -13.35 -9.28
N ALA A 341 3.44 -13.03 -10.49
CA ALA A 341 3.97 -11.95 -11.32
C ALA A 341 3.80 -10.57 -10.69
N LEU A 342 2.63 -10.28 -10.14
CA LEU A 342 2.33 -9.03 -9.44
C LEU A 342 3.15 -8.89 -8.15
N LEU A 343 3.27 -9.95 -7.34
CA LEU A 343 4.11 -9.95 -6.14
C LEU A 343 5.59 -9.77 -6.46
N ALA A 344 6.11 -10.48 -7.47
CA ALA A 344 7.49 -10.33 -7.91
C ALA A 344 7.76 -8.91 -8.43
N THR A 345 6.83 -8.34 -9.18
CA THR A 345 6.91 -6.95 -9.65
C THR A 345 6.98 -5.97 -8.48
N LEU A 346 6.07 -6.10 -7.51
CA LEU A 346 6.05 -5.25 -6.31
C LEU A 346 7.35 -5.34 -5.51
N LEU A 347 7.75 -6.55 -5.16
CA LEU A 347 8.83 -6.80 -4.19
C LEU A 347 10.23 -6.67 -4.80
N LEU A 348 10.36 -6.68 -6.13
CA LEU A 348 11.64 -6.57 -6.83
C LEU A 348 11.80 -5.28 -7.64
N ALA A 349 10.80 -4.39 -7.67
CA ALA A 349 10.95 -3.04 -8.22
C ALA A 349 11.77 -2.13 -7.30
N GLN A 350 12.45 -1.14 -7.87
CA GLN A 350 13.09 -0.07 -7.10
C GLN A 350 12.04 0.81 -6.43
N GLY A 351 12.32 1.30 -5.22
CA GLY A 351 11.40 2.10 -4.41
C GLY A 351 11.11 1.42 -3.06
N THR A 352 10.08 1.90 -2.37
CA THR A 352 9.62 1.32 -1.10
C THR A 352 8.40 0.45 -1.37
N PRO A 353 8.47 -0.89 -1.30
CA PRO A 353 7.31 -1.75 -1.55
C PRO A 353 6.36 -1.75 -0.35
N MET A 354 5.07 -1.57 -0.60
CA MET A 354 4.00 -1.73 0.38
C MET A 354 3.17 -2.96 0.03
N LEU A 355 3.11 -3.92 0.97
CA LEU A 355 2.34 -5.15 0.86
C LEU A 355 1.08 -5.04 1.73
N LEU A 356 -0.10 -5.27 1.13
CA LEU A 356 -1.36 -5.34 1.87
C LEU A 356 -1.42 -6.65 2.66
N ALA A 357 -1.70 -6.56 3.97
CA ALA A 357 -1.81 -7.72 4.83
C ALA A 357 -2.91 -8.68 4.34
N GLY A 358 -2.55 -9.96 4.22
CA GLY A 358 -3.40 -11.03 3.71
C GLY A 358 -3.17 -11.38 2.24
N ASP A 359 -2.57 -10.50 1.44
CA ASP A 359 -2.24 -10.81 0.05
C ASP A 359 -1.20 -11.94 -0.03
N GLU A 360 -0.31 -12.04 0.95
CA GLU A 360 0.68 -13.10 1.08
C GLU A 360 0.07 -14.49 1.30
N HIS A 361 -1.20 -14.60 1.65
CA HIS A 361 -1.87 -15.89 1.84
C HIS A 361 -3.19 -16.04 1.08
N GLY A 362 -3.52 -15.08 0.20
CA GLY A 362 -4.71 -15.13 -0.65
C GLY A 362 -5.99 -14.72 0.06
N HIS A 363 -5.93 -13.69 0.91
CA HIS A 363 -7.11 -13.03 1.45
C HIS A 363 -7.99 -12.50 0.31
N SER A 364 -9.30 -12.48 0.54
CA SER A 364 -10.28 -12.00 -0.42
C SER A 364 -11.41 -11.32 0.34
N GLN A 365 -11.91 -10.23 -0.23
CA GLN A 365 -13.13 -9.54 0.18
C GLN A 365 -14.30 -9.91 -0.74
N HIS A 366 -14.20 -11.05 -1.43
CA HIS A 366 -15.26 -11.61 -2.28
C HIS A 366 -15.77 -10.65 -3.35
N GLY A 367 -14.85 -9.85 -3.91
CA GLY A 367 -15.19 -8.87 -4.94
C GLY A 367 -15.75 -7.56 -4.38
N ASN A 368 -15.83 -7.36 -3.06
CA ASN A 368 -16.01 -6.03 -2.51
C ASN A 368 -14.68 -5.26 -2.66
N ASN A 369 -14.71 -4.09 -3.31
CA ASN A 369 -13.52 -3.25 -3.51
C ASN A 369 -13.52 -1.99 -2.65
N ASN A 370 -14.42 -1.92 -1.68
CA ASN A 370 -14.62 -0.77 -0.81
C ASN A 370 -15.20 -1.24 0.53
N ALA A 371 -14.55 -2.18 1.21
CA ALA A 371 -15.08 -2.82 2.40
C ALA A 371 -14.98 -1.95 3.68
N TYR A 372 -15.07 -0.63 3.55
CA TYR A 372 -14.85 0.34 4.63
C TYR A 372 -15.83 0.23 5.79
N CYS A 373 -17.02 -0.34 5.55
CA CYS A 373 -18.08 -0.50 6.53
C CYS A 373 -18.32 -1.96 6.96
N GLN A 374 -17.43 -2.87 6.58
CA GLN A 374 -17.61 -4.32 6.74
C GLN A 374 -16.73 -4.87 7.87
N ASP A 375 -17.15 -4.71 9.11
CA ASP A 375 -16.49 -5.32 10.28
C ASP A 375 -16.98 -6.76 10.52
N ASN A 376 -16.62 -7.67 9.61
CA ASN A 376 -17.08 -9.06 9.61
C ASN A 376 -16.13 -9.98 8.82
N ALA A 377 -16.53 -11.24 8.62
CA ALA A 377 -15.73 -12.26 7.94
C ALA A 377 -15.32 -11.89 6.49
N LEU A 378 -15.95 -10.89 5.86
CA LEU A 378 -15.52 -10.37 4.56
C LEU A 378 -14.12 -9.74 4.62
N THR A 379 -13.75 -9.14 5.75
CA THR A 379 -12.52 -8.33 5.90
C THR A 379 -11.54 -8.88 6.93
N TRP A 380 -11.98 -9.75 7.83
CA TRP A 380 -11.08 -10.39 8.79
C TRP A 380 -10.19 -11.41 8.07
N LEU A 381 -8.89 -11.45 8.41
CA LEU A 381 -7.98 -12.42 7.81
C LEU A 381 -8.28 -13.82 8.33
N ASP A 382 -8.59 -14.74 7.42
CA ASP A 382 -8.88 -16.14 7.76
C ASP A 382 -7.58 -16.96 7.82
N TRP A 383 -7.01 -17.04 9.02
CA TRP A 383 -5.79 -17.79 9.29
C TRP A 383 -5.93 -19.32 9.16
N ASN A 384 -7.15 -19.85 9.23
CA ASN A 384 -7.40 -21.30 9.12
C ASN A 384 -7.34 -21.78 7.67
N HIS A 385 -7.67 -20.92 6.70
CA HIS A 385 -7.73 -21.26 5.28
C HIS A 385 -6.67 -20.51 4.45
N THR A 386 -5.47 -20.37 4.99
CA THR A 386 -4.35 -19.65 4.36
C THR A 386 -3.63 -20.49 3.30
N ASN A 387 -3.22 -19.84 2.21
CA ASN A 387 -2.30 -20.44 1.25
C ASN A 387 -0.85 -20.32 1.75
N ARG A 388 -0.41 -21.30 2.56
CA ARG A 388 0.95 -21.34 3.11
C ARG A 388 2.05 -21.32 2.03
N GLY A 389 1.78 -21.88 0.85
CA GLY A 389 2.72 -21.87 -0.27
C GLY A 389 2.94 -20.45 -0.80
N LEU A 390 1.87 -19.66 -0.91
CA LEU A 390 1.95 -18.25 -1.28
C LEU A 390 2.65 -17.41 -0.21
N THR A 391 2.47 -17.76 1.07
CA THR A 391 3.14 -17.07 2.18
C THR A 391 4.65 -17.27 2.10
N ALA A 392 5.08 -18.52 1.91
CA ALA A 392 6.49 -18.85 1.71
C ALA A 392 7.06 -18.20 0.44
N PHE A 393 6.28 -18.15 -0.65
CA PHE A 393 6.66 -17.47 -1.90
C PHE A 393 6.90 -15.97 -1.66
N THR A 394 5.97 -15.30 -0.98
CA THR A 394 6.06 -13.88 -0.64
C THR A 394 7.24 -13.58 0.29
N ALA A 395 7.41 -14.39 1.34
CA ALA A 395 8.54 -14.26 2.27
C ALA A 395 9.88 -14.40 1.54
N ALA A 396 10.02 -15.41 0.67
CA ALA A 396 11.24 -15.61 -0.10
C ALA A 396 11.55 -14.42 -1.03
N LEU A 397 10.54 -13.78 -1.64
CA LEU A 397 10.73 -12.55 -2.43
C LEU A 397 11.21 -11.37 -1.58
N ILE A 398 10.65 -11.19 -0.38
CA ILE A 398 11.07 -10.13 0.55
C ILE A 398 12.54 -10.33 0.96
N HIS A 399 12.92 -11.55 1.33
CA HIS A 399 14.31 -11.87 1.70
C HIS A 399 15.27 -11.80 0.50
N LEU A 400 14.79 -12.14 -0.71
CA LEU A 400 15.56 -11.96 -1.94
C LEU A 400 15.85 -10.48 -2.18
N ARG A 401 14.83 -9.60 -2.07
CA ARG A 401 15.00 -8.15 -2.22
C ARG A 401 16.15 -7.63 -1.38
N GLN A 402 16.22 -8.03 -0.12
CA GLN A 402 17.25 -7.58 0.84
C GLN A 402 18.69 -7.94 0.41
N ARG A 403 18.85 -8.90 -0.50
CA ARG A 403 20.16 -9.35 -1.03
C ARG A 403 20.57 -8.64 -2.31
N VAL A 404 19.70 -7.88 -2.96
CA VAL A 404 19.95 -7.23 -4.26
C VAL A 404 20.35 -5.75 -4.04
N PRO A 405 21.63 -5.37 -4.24
CA PRO A 405 22.12 -4.02 -3.95
C PRO A 405 21.37 -2.91 -4.71
N ALA A 406 21.03 -3.16 -5.98
CA ALA A 406 20.25 -2.22 -6.80
C ALA A 406 18.90 -1.83 -6.16
N LEU A 407 18.36 -2.65 -5.25
CA LEU A 407 17.09 -2.42 -4.56
C LEU A 407 17.24 -1.89 -3.13
N THR A 408 18.42 -2.02 -2.51
CA THR A 408 18.66 -1.66 -1.10
C THR A 408 19.53 -0.42 -0.91
N GLU A 409 20.33 -0.03 -1.91
CA GLU A 409 21.21 1.14 -1.81
C GLU A 409 20.47 2.49 -1.86
N ASN A 410 19.21 2.50 -2.26
CA ASN A 410 18.36 3.69 -2.38
C ASN A 410 18.99 4.83 -3.22
N ARG A 411 19.60 4.48 -4.34
CA ARG A 411 20.19 5.42 -5.31
C ARG A 411 19.57 5.25 -6.68
N TRP A 412 19.31 6.36 -7.36
CA TRP A 412 18.82 6.35 -8.75
C TRP A 412 19.79 5.62 -9.66
N TRP A 413 19.29 4.66 -10.43
CA TRP A 413 20.08 3.96 -11.43
C TRP A 413 20.45 4.91 -12.58
N GLN A 414 21.69 4.83 -13.03
CA GLN A 414 22.21 5.56 -14.18
C GLN A 414 22.57 4.59 -15.30
N GLU A 415 22.46 5.06 -16.55
CA GLU A 415 22.82 4.24 -17.71
C GLU A 415 24.29 3.77 -17.59
N GLY A 416 24.48 2.45 -17.62
CA GLY A 416 25.81 1.83 -17.58
C GLY A 416 26.49 1.77 -16.21
N ASP A 417 25.82 2.11 -15.10
CA ASP A 417 26.41 2.04 -13.75
C ASP A 417 26.45 0.62 -13.14
N GLY A 418 25.90 -0.38 -13.85
CA GLY A 418 25.83 -1.78 -13.42
C GLY A 418 24.64 -2.10 -12.51
N SER A 419 23.81 -1.12 -12.15
CA SER A 419 22.63 -1.32 -11.31
C SER A 419 21.54 -2.10 -12.04
N VAL A 420 21.27 -1.75 -13.31
CA VAL A 420 20.23 -2.38 -14.13
C VAL A 420 20.64 -2.53 -15.60
N ARG A 421 20.21 -3.62 -16.24
CA ARG A 421 20.21 -3.77 -17.70
C ARG A 421 18.89 -4.34 -18.18
N TRP A 422 18.35 -3.76 -19.25
CA TRP A 422 17.07 -4.14 -19.84
C TRP A 422 17.28 -4.85 -21.17
N LEU A 423 16.89 -6.11 -21.25
CA LEU A 423 17.11 -6.94 -22.44
C LEU A 423 15.79 -7.46 -23.02
N ASN A 424 15.77 -7.71 -24.32
CA ASN A 424 14.69 -8.38 -25.01
C ASN A 424 14.77 -9.92 -24.83
N GLN A 425 13.88 -10.65 -25.50
CA GLN A 425 13.83 -12.12 -25.47
C GLN A 425 15.09 -12.82 -26.03
N HIS A 426 15.97 -12.10 -26.73
CA HIS A 426 17.21 -12.63 -27.32
C HIS A 426 18.46 -12.21 -26.54
N ALA A 427 18.28 -11.74 -25.30
CA ALA A 427 19.32 -11.19 -24.45
C ALA A 427 20.10 -10.01 -25.07
N GLN A 428 19.46 -9.25 -25.96
CA GLN A 428 20.02 -8.01 -26.50
C GLN A 428 19.37 -6.80 -25.83
N PRO A 429 20.06 -5.65 -25.71
CA PRO A 429 19.45 -4.41 -25.26
C PRO A 429 18.19 -4.08 -26.09
N LEU A 430 17.11 -3.67 -25.42
CA LEU A 430 15.88 -3.26 -26.10
C LEU A 430 16.13 -2.07 -27.02
N SER A 431 15.71 -2.19 -28.28
CA SER A 431 15.70 -1.10 -29.25
C SER A 431 14.56 -0.10 -28.96
N ALA A 432 14.65 1.10 -29.54
CA ALA A 432 13.64 2.14 -29.38
C ALA A 432 12.22 1.69 -29.81
N ASP A 433 12.12 0.85 -30.85
CA ASP A 433 10.83 0.30 -31.28
C ASP A 433 10.31 -0.76 -30.30
N GLU A 434 11.18 -1.66 -29.82
CA GLU A 434 10.78 -2.67 -28.84
C GLU A 434 10.28 -2.04 -27.53
N TRP A 435 10.85 -0.92 -27.10
CA TRP A 435 10.37 -0.19 -25.92
C TRP A 435 8.91 0.26 -26.04
N GLN A 436 8.46 0.63 -27.24
CA GLN A 436 7.14 1.22 -27.48
C GLN A 436 6.12 0.20 -28.00
N HIS A 437 6.54 -0.69 -28.90
CA HIS A 437 5.67 -1.60 -29.65
C HIS A 437 6.09 -3.07 -29.53
N GLY A 438 7.15 -3.36 -28.75
CA GLY A 438 7.58 -4.73 -28.51
C GLY A 438 6.53 -5.55 -27.79
N ALA A 439 6.50 -6.86 -28.07
CA ALA A 439 5.72 -7.78 -27.25
C ALA A 439 6.17 -7.68 -25.78
N PRO A 440 5.27 -7.79 -24.79
CA PRO A 440 5.57 -7.55 -23.37
C PRO A 440 6.39 -8.71 -22.76
N ARG A 441 7.63 -8.84 -23.23
CA ARG A 441 8.64 -9.83 -22.87
C ARG A 441 9.96 -9.10 -22.70
N MET A 442 10.56 -9.19 -21.52
CA MET A 442 11.87 -8.59 -21.26
C MET A 442 12.63 -9.32 -20.15
N GLN A 443 13.90 -9.00 -20.02
CA GLN A 443 14.75 -9.47 -18.94
C GLN A 443 15.35 -8.26 -18.24
N ILE A 444 15.29 -8.26 -16.91
CA ILE A 444 15.81 -7.19 -16.06
C ILE A 444 16.96 -7.78 -15.26
N ILE A 445 18.18 -7.36 -15.56
CA ILE A 445 19.36 -7.75 -14.79
C ILE A 445 19.62 -6.68 -13.75
N LEU A 446 19.68 -7.07 -12.48
CA LEU A 446 20.00 -6.19 -11.36
C LEU A 446 21.37 -6.54 -10.79
N SER A 447 22.19 -5.51 -10.54
CA SER A 447 23.54 -5.63 -9.96
C SER A 447 24.40 -6.73 -10.64
N ASP A 448 24.23 -6.89 -11.95
CA ASP A 448 24.88 -7.88 -12.82
C ASP A 448 24.80 -9.36 -12.40
N ARG A 449 23.99 -9.70 -11.39
CA ARG A 449 23.98 -11.03 -10.77
C ARG A 449 22.58 -11.62 -10.64
N TRP A 450 21.54 -10.80 -10.55
CA TRP A 450 20.16 -11.25 -10.47
C TRP A 450 19.44 -10.92 -11.77
N LEU A 451 18.71 -11.87 -12.33
CA LEU A 451 17.96 -11.68 -13.57
C LEU A 451 16.50 -12.04 -13.33
N MET A 452 15.61 -11.10 -13.62
CA MET A 452 14.17 -11.33 -13.65
C MET A 452 13.74 -11.43 -15.12
N ALA A 453 13.28 -12.60 -15.54
CA ALA A 453 12.69 -12.81 -16.86
C ALA A 453 11.17 -12.75 -16.74
N LEU A 454 10.52 -11.98 -17.63
CA LEU A 454 9.08 -11.79 -17.61
C LEU A 454 8.46 -11.99 -18.99
N ASN A 455 7.37 -12.74 -19.01
CA ASN A 455 6.52 -12.98 -20.18
C ASN A 455 5.08 -12.60 -19.81
N ALA A 456 4.70 -11.35 -20.06
CA ALA A 456 3.34 -10.88 -19.82
C ALA A 456 2.43 -11.09 -21.05
N THR A 457 2.77 -12.00 -21.97
CA THR A 457 1.90 -12.39 -23.09
C THR A 457 0.96 -13.54 -22.70
N ALA A 458 -0.06 -13.79 -23.54
CA ALA A 458 -1.00 -14.89 -23.36
C ALA A 458 -0.47 -16.25 -23.83
N GLU A 459 0.75 -16.31 -24.38
CA GLU A 459 1.35 -17.51 -24.92
C GLU A 459 2.63 -17.88 -24.17
N VAL A 460 2.99 -19.16 -24.21
CA VAL A 460 4.30 -19.62 -23.74
C VAL A 460 5.36 -19.10 -24.73
N ALA A 461 6.47 -18.58 -24.21
CA ALA A 461 7.54 -18.03 -25.03
C ALA A 461 8.92 -18.58 -24.61
N GLU A 462 9.80 -18.75 -25.58
CA GLU A 462 11.21 -19.03 -25.34
C GLU A 462 11.99 -17.72 -25.23
N MET A 463 12.80 -17.59 -24.19
CA MET A 463 13.66 -16.43 -23.96
C MET A 463 15.09 -16.89 -23.73
N VAL A 464 16.00 -16.44 -24.59
CA VAL A 464 17.43 -16.71 -24.46
C VAL A 464 17.98 -15.85 -23.33
N LEU A 465 18.60 -16.48 -22.34
CA LEU A 465 19.24 -15.79 -21.21
C LEU A 465 20.60 -15.23 -21.64
N PRO A 466 21.07 -14.11 -21.06
CA PRO A 466 22.37 -13.51 -21.36
C PRO A 466 23.53 -14.42 -20.96
N ALA A 467 24.72 -14.12 -21.46
CA ALA A 467 25.93 -14.89 -21.17
C ALA A 467 26.14 -15.05 -19.64
N GLY A 468 26.38 -16.30 -19.23
CA GLY A 468 26.57 -16.70 -17.83
C GLY A 468 25.87 -18.00 -17.52
N GLU A 469 26.20 -18.58 -16.36
CA GLU A 469 25.48 -19.73 -15.83
C GLU A 469 24.36 -19.26 -14.90
N TRP A 470 23.13 -19.24 -15.43
CA TRP A 470 21.96 -18.79 -14.68
C TRP A 470 21.20 -19.96 -14.07
N ARG A 471 20.87 -19.84 -12.78
CA ARG A 471 20.08 -20.83 -12.05
C ARG A 471 18.86 -20.15 -11.48
N ALA A 472 17.68 -20.73 -11.69
CA ALA A 472 16.47 -20.25 -11.03
C ALA A 472 16.64 -20.40 -9.51
N ILE A 473 16.20 -19.40 -8.75
CA ILE A 473 16.37 -19.33 -7.29
C ILE A 473 15.01 -19.29 -6.58
N PRO A 474 14.95 -19.56 -5.26
CA PRO A 474 13.73 -19.40 -4.50
C PRO A 474 13.10 -18.01 -4.67
N PRO A 475 11.76 -17.93 -4.78
CA PRO A 475 10.80 -19.04 -4.64
C PRO A 475 10.47 -19.81 -5.95
N PHE A 476 11.15 -19.51 -7.06
CA PHE A 476 10.84 -20.11 -8.37
C PHE A 476 11.46 -21.51 -8.55
N ALA A 477 12.47 -21.84 -7.76
CA ALA A 477 13.09 -23.17 -7.65
C ALA A 477 13.60 -23.39 -6.22
N GLY A 478 14.12 -24.59 -5.92
CA GLY A 478 14.77 -24.87 -4.62
C GLY A 478 16.12 -24.14 -4.46
N GLU A 479 16.59 -24.00 -3.22
CA GLU A 479 17.83 -23.26 -2.87
C GLU A 479 19.06 -23.75 -3.62
N ASP A 480 19.27 -25.08 -3.66
CA ASP A 480 20.43 -25.70 -4.29
C ASP A 480 20.13 -26.19 -5.72
N ASN A 481 19.36 -25.42 -6.49
CA ASN A 481 19.02 -25.79 -7.87
C ASN A 481 20.29 -25.95 -8.74
N PRO A 482 20.64 -27.17 -9.20
CA PRO A 482 21.85 -27.40 -9.98
C PRO A 482 21.66 -27.07 -11.46
N VAL A 483 20.43 -26.77 -11.89
CA VAL A 483 20.07 -26.63 -13.30
C VAL A 483 20.49 -25.25 -13.81
N THR A 484 21.49 -25.25 -14.69
CA THR A 484 21.84 -24.08 -15.50
C THR A 484 20.87 -23.94 -16.66
N ILE A 485 20.29 -22.76 -16.81
CA ILE A 485 19.29 -22.44 -17.82
C ILE A 485 19.93 -21.48 -18.83
N ALA A 486 19.91 -21.86 -20.11
CA ALA A 486 20.34 -21.01 -21.22
C ALA A 486 19.14 -20.41 -21.97
N VAL A 487 18.03 -21.16 -22.03
CA VAL A 487 16.76 -20.73 -22.61
C VAL A 487 15.66 -20.99 -21.58
N TRP A 488 14.94 -19.95 -21.21
CA TRP A 488 13.78 -20.05 -20.33
C TRP A 488 12.51 -20.24 -21.17
N HIS A 489 11.76 -21.30 -20.88
CA HIS A 489 10.41 -21.51 -21.40
C HIS A 489 9.42 -20.80 -20.47
N GLY A 490 9.17 -19.52 -20.72
CA GLY A 490 8.33 -18.67 -19.90
C GLY A 490 6.85 -18.98 -20.10
N PRO A 491 6.11 -19.40 -19.06
CA PRO A 491 4.66 -19.55 -19.15
C PRO A 491 3.99 -18.23 -19.57
N ALA A 492 2.77 -18.31 -20.11
CA ALA A 492 1.94 -17.15 -20.31
C ALA A 492 1.70 -16.43 -18.97
N HIS A 493 1.87 -15.10 -18.95
CA HIS A 493 1.85 -14.28 -17.72
C HIS A 493 2.85 -14.74 -16.65
N GLY A 494 3.95 -15.37 -17.08
CA GLY A 494 4.96 -15.94 -16.21
C GLY A 494 6.06 -14.96 -15.85
N VAL A 495 6.63 -15.16 -14.67
CA VAL A 495 7.87 -14.54 -14.21
C VAL A 495 8.78 -15.59 -13.59
N CYS A 496 10.09 -15.43 -13.73
CA CYS A 496 11.07 -16.24 -13.02
C CYS A 496 12.30 -15.40 -12.68
N VAL A 497 12.90 -15.65 -11.53
CA VAL A 497 14.15 -14.99 -11.11
C VAL A 497 15.29 -15.99 -11.05
N PHE A 498 16.41 -15.57 -11.59
CA PHE A 498 17.64 -16.33 -11.72
C PHE A 498 18.78 -15.60 -11.02
N GLN A 499 19.76 -16.37 -10.58
CA GLN A 499 21.02 -15.85 -10.08
C GLN A 499 22.17 -16.47 -10.88
N ARG A 500 23.14 -15.63 -11.23
CA ARG A 500 24.40 -16.08 -11.81
C ARG A 500 25.36 -16.52 -10.71
N SER A 501 26.05 -17.64 -10.96
CA SER A 501 27.16 -18.14 -10.12
C SER A 501 28.33 -17.17 -10.02
#